data_AF-A0A831UCF0-F1
#
_entry.id   AF-A0A831UCF0-F1
#
_cell.length_a   1.000
_cell.length_b   1.000
_cell.length_c   1.000
_cell.angle_alpha   90.00
_cell.angle_beta   90.00
_cell.angle_gamma   90.00
#
_symmetry.space_group_name_H-M   'P 1'
#
loop_
_entity.id
_entity.type
_entity.pdbx_description
1 polymer ?
#
loop_
_entity_poly.entity_id
_entity_poly.type
_entity_poly.pdbx_seq_one_letter_code
_entity_poly.pdbx_strand_id
1 'polypeptide(L)' 'MKKTYIVGVREVHVRHYSVEAENEEDAKALVNQRAPGVVDLEFEEYSHELKPDTWSVEEQSEKIQKPAEEDAS' A
#
# COMPACT_ATOMS: atom_id res chain seq x y z
N MET A 1 9.44 -33.71 -1.89
CA MET A 1 10.23 -32.46 -1.72
C MET A 1 9.26 -31.33 -1.42
N LYS A 2 9.54 -30.46 -0.44
CA LYS A 2 8.73 -29.27 -0.14
C LYS A 2 9.35 -28.07 -0.87
N LYS A 3 8.51 -27.17 -1.37
CA LYS A 3 8.92 -25.91 -2.03
C LYS A 3 8.60 -24.74 -1.11
N THR A 4 9.36 -23.66 -1.21
CA THR A 4 9.13 -22.41 -0.46
C THR A 4 8.41 -21.41 -1.34
N TYR A 5 7.42 -20.70 -0.78
CA TYR A 5 6.67 -19.68 -1.48
C TYR A 5 6.69 -18.37 -0.68
N ILE A 6 6.75 -17.25 -1.39
CA ILE A 6 6.52 -15.91 -0.86
C ILE A 6 5.06 -15.58 -1.15
N VAL A 7 4.32 -15.16 -0.12
CA VAL A 7 2.91 -14.75 -0.24
C VAL A 7 2.82 -13.27 0.11
N GLY A 8 2.50 -12.43 -0.89
CA GLY A 8 2.31 -11.01 -0.70
C GLY A 8 0.85 -10.67 -0.48
N VAL A 9 0.53 -10.15 0.70
CA VAL A 9 -0.79 -9.66 1.09
C VAL A 9 -0.79 -8.14 1.05
N ARG A 10 -1.75 -7.52 0.34
CA ARG A 10 -1.86 -6.06 0.24
C ARG A 10 -3.07 -5.58 1.04
N GLU A 11 -2.79 -4.81 2.09
CA GLU A 11 -3.81 -4.09 2.84
C GLU A 11 -4.09 -2.75 2.17
N VAL A 12 -5.37 -2.41 2.02
CA VAL A 12 -5.80 -1.10 1.53
C VAL A 12 -6.50 -0.37 2.68
N HIS A 13 -5.93 0.76 3.07
CA HIS A 13 -6.54 1.64 4.05
C HIS A 13 -7.32 2.72 3.31
N VAL A 14 -8.60 2.87 3.63
CA VAL A 14 -9.41 3.99 3.14
C VAL A 14 -9.38 5.06 4.21
N ARG A 15 -8.79 6.20 3.85
CA ARG A 15 -8.74 7.38 4.70
C ARG A 15 -9.70 8.42 4.15
N HIS A 16 -10.51 8.99 5.03
CA HIS A 16 -11.56 9.93 4.66
C HIS A 16 -11.12 11.37 4.86
N TYR A 17 -11.41 12.20 3.85
CA TYR A 17 -11.10 13.62 3.86
C TYR A 17 -12.38 14.42 3.61
N SER A 18 -12.47 15.59 4.25
CA SER A 18 -13.47 16.61 3.94
C SER A 18 -12.80 17.77 3.19
N VAL A 19 -13.46 18.25 2.14
CA VAL A 19 -13.03 19.41 1.35
C VAL A 19 -14.24 20.06 0.68
N GLU A 20 -14.25 21.39 0.61
CA GLU A 20 -15.20 22.13 -0.23
C GLU A 20 -14.66 22.21 -1.66
N ALA A 21 -15.46 21.81 -2.65
CA ALA A 21 -15.05 21.74 -4.05
C ALA A 21 -16.24 22.00 -4.98
N GLU A 22 -15.97 22.47 -6.19
CA GLU A 22 -17.02 22.75 -7.17
C GLU A 22 -17.58 21.48 -7.82
N ASN A 23 -16.77 20.42 -7.89
CA ASN A 23 -17.12 19.14 -8.49
C ASN A 23 -16.21 17.99 -7.98
N GLU A 24 -16.48 16.77 -8.43
CA GLU A 24 -15.77 15.57 -7.99
C GLU A 24 -14.29 15.55 -8.40
N GLU A 25 -13.96 16.00 -9.62
CA GLU A 25 -12.57 16.02 -10.10
C GLU A 25 -11.73 17.03 -9.31
N ASP A 26 -12.32 18.19 -9.02
CA ASP A 26 -11.73 19.23 -8.18
C ASP A 26 -11.49 18.74 -6.75
N ALA A 27 -12.48 18.08 -6.13
CA ALA A 27 -12.34 17.49 -4.80
C ALA A 27 -11.15 16.51 -4.71
N LYS A 28 -11.01 15.64 -5.72
CA LYS A 28 -9.89 14.68 -5.82
C LYS A 28 -8.55 15.40 -5.97
N ALA A 29 -8.50 16.44 -6.82
CA ALA A 29 -7.29 17.23 -7.03
C ALA A 29 -6.84 17.95 -5.75
N LEU A 30 -7.79 18.58 -5.02
CA LEU A 30 -7.52 19.30 -3.77
C LEU A 30 -6.98 18.37 -2.68
N VAL A 31 -7.58 17.18 -2.51
CA VAL A 31 -7.10 16.17 -1.57
C VAL A 31 -5.69 15.69 -1.95
N ASN A 32 -5.45 15.37 -3.24
CA ASN A 32 -4.15 14.90 -3.72
C ASN A 32 -3.04 15.95 -3.53
N GLN A 33 -3.37 17.23 -3.69
CA GLN A 33 -2.44 18.35 -3.50
C GLN A 33 -2.28 18.80 -2.06
N ARG A 34 -3.08 18.26 -1.12
CA ARG A 34 -3.17 18.71 0.28
C ARG A 34 -3.43 20.21 0.39
N ALA A 35 -4.38 20.69 -0.39
CA ALA A 35 -4.71 22.11 -0.45
C ALA A 35 -5.15 22.66 0.92
N PRO A 36 -4.94 23.96 1.19
CA PRO A 36 -5.49 24.60 2.38
C PRO A 36 -7.01 24.42 2.43
N GLY A 37 -7.54 23.87 3.53
CA GLY A 37 -8.97 23.57 3.69
C GLY A 37 -9.33 22.09 3.59
N VAL A 38 -8.40 21.22 3.17
CA VAL A 38 -8.57 19.76 3.31
C VAL A 38 -8.42 19.36 4.78
N VAL A 39 -9.41 18.67 5.32
CA VAL A 39 -9.41 18.15 6.69
C VAL A 39 -9.38 16.62 6.64
N ASP A 40 -8.34 16.03 7.21
CA ASP A 40 -8.30 14.59 7.49
C ASP A 40 -9.29 14.31 8.62
N LEU A 41 -10.25 13.42 8.37
CA LEU A 41 -11.29 13.10 9.35
C LEU A 41 -10.81 12.06 10.37
N GLU A 42 -9.59 11.55 10.25
CA GLU A 42 -9.01 10.47 11.07
C GLU A 42 -9.88 9.19 11.09
N PHE A 43 -10.84 9.12 10.17
CA PHE A 43 -11.71 7.99 9.99
C PHE A 43 -11.05 7.05 8.97
N GLU A 44 -10.41 6.03 9.51
CA GLU A 44 -9.77 4.97 8.75
C GLU A 44 -10.65 3.74 8.74
N GLU A 45 -11.11 3.36 7.54
CA GLU A 45 -11.70 2.05 7.33
C GLU A 45 -10.63 1.13 6.73
N TYR A 46 -10.45 -0.02 7.35
CA TYR A 46 -9.73 -1.13 6.74
C TYR A 46 -10.61 -1.68 5.64
N SER A 47 -10.43 -1.13 4.45
CA SER A 47 -11.20 -1.55 3.30
C SER A 47 -10.62 -2.87 2.82
N HIS A 48 -11.49 -3.87 2.86
CA HIS A 48 -11.34 -5.22 2.34
C HIS A 48 -10.69 -6.19 3.32
N GLU A 49 -11.57 -7.03 3.88
CA GLU A 49 -11.27 -8.41 4.25
C GLU A 49 -10.14 -8.96 3.38
N LEU A 50 -9.06 -9.41 4.00
CA LEU A 50 -7.86 -9.98 3.38
C LEU A 50 -8.20 -11.29 2.65
N LYS A 51 -8.97 -11.22 1.58
CA LYS A 51 -9.43 -12.40 0.85
C LYS A 51 -8.24 -13.01 0.11
N PRO A 52 -8.03 -14.33 0.23
CA PRO A 52 -6.91 -15.02 -0.40
C PRO A 52 -6.80 -14.86 -1.93
N ASP A 53 -7.89 -14.48 -2.59
CA ASP A 53 -7.94 -14.24 -4.04
C ASP A 53 -7.24 -12.94 -4.48
N THR A 54 -6.93 -12.04 -3.55
CA THR A 54 -6.16 -10.80 -3.78
C THR A 54 -4.67 -10.96 -3.50
N TRP A 55 -4.24 -12.12 -3.00
CA TRP A 55 -2.85 -12.36 -2.60
C TRP A 55 -1.99 -12.71 -3.82
N SER A 56 -0.76 -12.22 -3.81
CA SER A 56 0.27 -12.65 -4.75
C SER A 56 1.03 -13.86 -4.19
N VAL A 57 1.40 -14.81 -5.05
CA VAL A 57 2.17 -16.00 -4.64
C VAL A 57 3.30 -16.22 -5.63
N GLU A 58 4.52 -16.31 -5.11
CA GLU A 58 5.73 -16.54 -5.90
C GLU A 58 6.52 -17.73 -5.31
N GLU A 59 6.99 -18.66 -6.15
CA GLU A 59 7.88 -19.73 -5.68
C GLU A 59 9.29 -19.15 -5.49
N GLN A 60 9.82 -19.23 -4.27
CA GLN A 60 11.17 -18.80 -3.97
C GLN A 60 12.15 -19.80 -4.60
N SER A 61 12.65 -19.48 -5.80
CA SER A 61 13.76 -20.22 -6.38
C SER A 61 15.00 -19.93 -5.55
N GLU A 62 15.76 -20.95 -5.14
CA GLU A 62 17.00 -20.80 -4.37
C GLU A 62 18.05 -19.98 -5.17
N LYS A 63 17.95 -18.65 -5.12
CA LYS A 63 19.07 -17.76 -5.40
C LYS A 63 19.43 -17.08 -4.09
N ILE A 64 20.32 -17.75 -3.38
CA ILE A 64 21.13 -17.19 -2.32
C ILE A 64 21.84 -15.96 -2.91
N GLN A 65 21.28 -14.76 -2.75
CA GLN A 65 22.10 -13.56 -2.80
C GLN A 65 22.85 -13.54 -1.48
N LYS A 66 24.12 -13.94 -1.52
CA LYS A 66 25.06 -13.68 -0.43
C LYS A 66 25.00 -12.17 -0.12
N PRO A 67 24.96 -11.75 1.16
CA PRO A 67 25.30 -10.38 1.48
C PRO A 67 26.72 -10.12 0.98
N ALA A 68 26.93 -9.00 0.30
CA ALA A 68 28.27 -8.49 0.03
C ALA A 68 28.88 -8.11 1.40
N GLU A 69 29.71 -9.01 1.92
CA GLU A 69 30.60 -8.73 3.05
C GLU A 69 31.73 -7.82 2.55
N GLU A 70 31.92 -6.72 3.28
CA GLU A 70 33.13 -5.90 3.43
C GLU A 70 33.85 -5.34 2.19
N ASP A 71 33.89 -4.01 2.11
CA ASP A 71 35.20 -3.35 2.09
C ASP A 71 35.12 -2.11 3.00
N ALA A 72 35.55 -2.30 4.25
CA ALA A 72 35.93 -1.20 5.12
C ALA A 72 37.38 -0.84 4.75
N SER A 73 37.59 0.38 4.25
CA SER A 73 38.89 1.05 4.21
C SER A 73 38.70 2.56 4.30
#